data_AF-A0A2E2C0K4-F1
#
_entry.id   AF-A0A2E2C0K4-F1
#
_cell.length_a   1.000
_cell.length_b   1.000
_cell.length_c   1.000
_cell.angle_alpha   90.00
_cell.angle_beta   90.00
_cell.angle_gamma   90.00
#
_symmetry.space_group_name_H-M   'P 1'
#
loop_
_entity.id
_entity.type
_entity.pdbx_description
1 polymer ?
#
loop_
_entity_poly.entity_id
_entity_poly.type
_entity_poly.pdbx_seq_one_letter_code
_entity_poly.pdbx_strand_id
1 'polypeptide(L)'
;MIDREKRNQLASLIRQYLNGQAESADFEELPFEYYKSDDPALIFVADELPIQPENDANALTKQEWDYIQRLLLLLESNSTVSYQYSSDRSWTQPAAAVLLFTCLFIVLLTGFSWHLFLYFIPVGLATILLLFLGEPVPEVRPFDHIVTPFHSIADLGIAYDSANFVKQRYTAPSKYRNNSFFLRFLGADVSILFVFLFLICMPPFALIFLCFLDSDCEIKVQPA
;
A
#
# COMPACT_ATOMS: atom_id res chain seq x y z
N MET A 1 15.56 -18.11 -5.01
CA MET A 1 15.70 -19.03 -6.17
C MET A 1 14.41 -18.93 -6.97
N ILE A 2 14.42 -18.87 -8.30
CA ILE A 2 13.19 -18.68 -9.08
C ILE A 2 12.42 -20.01 -9.13
N ASP A 3 11.20 -20.03 -8.61
CA ASP A 3 10.30 -21.20 -8.66
C ASP A 3 9.39 -21.07 -9.88
N ARG A 4 9.88 -21.54 -11.03
CA ARG A 4 9.19 -21.35 -12.30
C ARG A 4 7.86 -22.10 -12.37
N GLU A 5 7.76 -23.25 -11.70
CA GLU A 5 6.54 -24.04 -11.67
C GLU A 5 5.41 -23.27 -10.98
N LYS A 6 5.67 -22.76 -9.77
CA LYS A 6 4.68 -21.98 -9.02
C LYS A 6 4.36 -20.65 -9.69
N ARG A 7 5.36 -19.94 -10.23
CA ARG A 7 5.10 -18.71 -11.01
C ARG A 7 4.16 -18.97 -12.18
N ASN A 8 4.34 -20.09 -12.91
CA ASN A 8 3.48 -20.45 -14.03
C ASN A 8 2.05 -20.81 -13.58
N GLN A 9 1.90 -21.48 -12.44
CA GLN A 9 0.58 -21.80 -11.86
C GLN A 9 -0.17 -20.52 -11.51
N LEU A 10 0.47 -19.59 -10.78
CA LEU A 10 -0.14 -18.30 -10.44
C LEU A 10 -0.43 -17.45 -11.69
N ALA A 11 0.49 -17.44 -12.67
CA ALA A 11 0.28 -16.76 -13.94
C ALA A 11 -0.91 -17.33 -14.72
N SER A 12 -1.14 -18.66 -14.67
CA SER A 12 -2.30 -19.27 -15.30
C SER A 12 -3.61 -18.84 -14.65
N LEU A 13 -3.63 -18.68 -13.34
CA LEU A 13 -4.81 -18.25 -12.59
C LEU A 13 -5.13 -16.78 -12.90
N ILE A 14 -4.12 -15.91 -12.95
CA ILE A 14 -4.30 -14.51 -13.39
C ILE A 14 -4.85 -14.45 -14.83
N ARG A 15 -4.34 -15.29 -15.75
CA ARG A 15 -4.85 -15.34 -17.14
C ARG A 15 -6.31 -15.82 -17.19
N GLN A 16 -6.68 -16.81 -16.37
CA GLN A 16 -8.07 -17.26 -16.27
C GLN A 16 -8.97 -16.12 -15.78
N TYR A 17 -8.53 -15.38 -14.76
CA TYR A 17 -9.26 -14.22 -14.25
C TYR A 17 -9.42 -13.14 -15.31
N LEU A 18 -8.34 -12.73 -15.99
CA LEU A 18 -8.40 -11.73 -17.08
C LEU A 18 -9.30 -12.17 -18.25
N ASN A 19 -9.44 -13.48 -18.47
CA ASN A 19 -10.34 -14.03 -19.49
C ASN A 19 -11.79 -14.22 -18.98
N GLY A 20 -12.09 -13.88 -17.72
CA GLY A 20 -13.40 -14.08 -17.09
C GLY A 20 -13.74 -15.54 -16.79
N GLN A 21 -12.72 -16.39 -16.66
CA GLN A 21 -12.85 -17.83 -16.34
C GLN A 21 -12.61 -18.13 -14.85
N ALA A 22 -12.09 -17.17 -14.11
CA ALA A 22 -11.90 -17.20 -12.66
C ALA A 22 -12.48 -15.91 -12.05
N GLU A 23 -12.89 -15.99 -10.79
CA GLU A 23 -13.45 -14.88 -10.02
C GLU A 23 -12.36 -14.27 -9.13
N SER A 24 -12.59 -13.07 -8.60
CA SER A 24 -11.64 -12.45 -7.68
C SER A 24 -11.50 -13.24 -6.37
N ALA A 25 -12.55 -13.95 -5.94
CA ALA A 25 -12.55 -14.82 -4.78
C ALA A 25 -11.52 -15.96 -4.90
N ASP A 26 -11.18 -16.40 -6.11
CA ASP A 26 -10.17 -17.44 -6.34
C ASP A 26 -8.76 -16.97 -5.91
N PHE A 27 -8.53 -15.66 -5.79
CA PHE A 27 -7.29 -15.10 -5.25
C PHE A 27 -7.25 -15.13 -3.71
N GLU A 28 -8.40 -15.11 -3.03
CA GLU A 28 -8.45 -15.22 -1.56
C GLU A 28 -8.10 -16.64 -1.09
N GLU A 29 -8.39 -17.64 -1.92
CA GLU A 29 -8.11 -19.06 -1.67
C GLU A 29 -6.69 -19.48 -2.08
N LEU A 30 -5.77 -18.53 -2.31
CA LEU A 30 -4.40 -18.85 -2.71
C LEU A 30 -3.72 -19.77 -1.68
N PRO A 31 -3.16 -20.92 -2.12
CA PRO A 31 -2.46 -21.86 -1.25
C PRO A 31 -1.35 -21.20 -0.42
N PHE A 32 -1.25 -21.59 0.84
CA PHE A 32 -0.22 -21.06 1.75
C PHE A 32 1.22 -21.29 1.24
N GLU A 33 1.41 -22.30 0.37
CA GLU A 33 2.69 -22.62 -0.26
C GLU A 33 3.25 -21.52 -1.17
N TYR A 34 2.42 -20.57 -1.62
CA TYR A 34 2.87 -19.39 -2.38
C TYR A 34 3.62 -18.40 -1.48
N TYR A 35 3.13 -18.16 -0.27
CA TYR A 35 3.72 -17.25 0.71
C TYR A 35 4.98 -17.83 1.38
N LYS A 36 5.15 -19.16 1.37
CA LYS A 36 6.31 -19.85 1.93
C LYS A 36 7.44 -20.08 0.92
N SER A 37 7.33 -19.56 -0.30
CA SER A 37 8.32 -19.79 -1.36
C SER A 37 9.60 -18.97 -1.14
N ASP A 38 10.76 -19.48 -1.57
CA ASP A 38 12.03 -18.72 -1.60
C ASP A 38 12.14 -17.77 -2.81
N ASP A 39 11.01 -17.54 -3.50
CA ASP A 39 10.88 -16.70 -4.67
C ASP A 39 10.17 -15.38 -4.30
N PRO A 40 10.92 -14.27 -4.15
CA PRO A 40 10.35 -13.00 -3.71
C PRO A 40 9.30 -12.43 -4.65
N ALA A 41 9.40 -12.68 -5.96
CA ALA A 41 8.40 -12.17 -6.91
C ALA A 41 7.08 -12.95 -6.79
N LEU A 42 7.16 -14.24 -6.45
CA LEU A 42 5.98 -15.04 -6.22
C LEU A 42 5.24 -14.59 -4.96
N ILE A 43 5.98 -14.35 -3.87
CA ILE A 43 5.41 -13.82 -2.61
C ILE A 43 4.77 -12.45 -2.87
N PHE A 44 5.49 -11.54 -3.52
CA PHE A 44 4.99 -10.20 -3.82
C PHE A 44 3.66 -10.22 -4.60
N VAL A 45 3.59 -11.05 -5.65
CA VAL A 45 2.35 -11.15 -6.45
C VAL A 45 1.23 -11.83 -5.66
N ALA A 46 1.54 -12.83 -4.84
CA ALA A 46 0.56 -13.47 -3.97
C ALA A 46 -0.01 -12.52 -2.91
N ASP A 47 0.79 -11.62 -2.36
CA ASP A 47 0.36 -10.59 -1.40
C ASP A 47 -0.49 -9.49 -2.07
N GLU A 48 -0.17 -9.09 -3.30
CA GLU A 48 -0.85 -7.99 -4.00
C GLU A 48 -2.20 -8.37 -4.62
N LEU A 49 -2.36 -9.63 -5.07
CA LEU A 49 -3.57 -10.07 -5.78
C LEU A 49 -4.85 -9.98 -4.93
N PRO A 50 -4.90 -10.40 -3.66
CA PRO A 50 -6.10 -10.30 -2.82
C PRO A 50 -6.51 -8.85 -2.52
N ILE A 51 -5.58 -7.90 -2.62
CA ILE A 51 -5.81 -6.49 -2.27
C ILE A 51 -6.53 -5.74 -3.42
N GLN A 52 -6.46 -6.25 -4.65
CA GLN A 52 -6.78 -5.47 -5.85
C GLN A 52 -8.21 -5.62 -6.42
N PRO A 53 -8.88 -6.80 -6.41
CA PRO A 53 -10.24 -6.87 -6.96
C PRO A 53 -11.32 -7.33 -5.97
N GLU A 54 -12.19 -6.40 -5.55
CA GLU A 54 -13.58 -6.76 -5.16
C GLU A 54 -14.44 -7.11 -6.40
N ASN A 55 -13.95 -6.81 -7.60
CA ASN A 55 -14.71 -6.79 -8.84
C ASN A 55 -14.21 -7.86 -9.83
N ASP A 56 -15.12 -8.38 -10.66
CA ASP A 56 -14.77 -9.21 -11.81
C ASP A 56 -13.87 -8.48 -12.80
N ALA A 57 -13.09 -9.22 -13.59
CA ALA A 57 -12.17 -8.65 -14.59
C ALA A 57 -12.85 -7.67 -15.56
N ASN A 58 -14.14 -7.88 -15.86
CA ASN A 58 -14.94 -7.02 -16.74
C ASN A 58 -15.30 -5.66 -16.12
N ALA A 59 -15.20 -5.52 -14.81
CA ALA A 59 -15.52 -4.30 -14.07
C ALA A 59 -14.26 -3.49 -13.68
N LEU A 60 -13.06 -4.01 -13.99
CA LEU A 60 -11.80 -3.32 -13.75
C LEU A 60 -11.68 -2.05 -14.57
N THR A 61 -11.12 -1.01 -13.95
CA THR A 61 -10.61 0.16 -14.66
C THR A 61 -9.41 -0.21 -15.52
N LYS A 62 -9.11 0.62 -16.52
CA LYS A 62 -7.91 0.42 -17.35
C LYS A 62 -6.62 0.37 -16.53
N GLN A 63 -6.56 1.14 -15.44
CA GLN A 63 -5.37 1.21 -14.58
C GLN A 63 -5.17 -0.09 -13.81
N GLU A 64 -6.24 -0.61 -13.20
CA GLU A 64 -6.22 -1.91 -12.49
C GLU A 64 -5.90 -3.05 -13.45
N TRP A 65 -6.50 -3.05 -14.65
CA TRP A 65 -6.20 -4.04 -15.69
C TRP A 65 -4.73 -4.02 -16.10
N ASP A 66 -4.17 -2.83 -16.38
CA ASP A 66 -2.76 -2.67 -16.73
C ASP A 66 -1.84 -3.04 -15.55
N TYR A 67 -2.28 -2.89 -14.30
CA TYR A 67 -1.53 -3.34 -13.12
C TYR A 67 -1.49 -4.86 -13.00
N ILE A 68 -2.63 -5.55 -13.11
CA ILE A 68 -2.67 -7.02 -13.08
C ILE A 68 -1.83 -7.62 -14.22
N GLN A 69 -1.83 -7.00 -15.39
CA GLN A 69 -0.95 -7.41 -16.49
C GLN A 69 0.55 -7.20 -16.19
N ARG A 70 0.91 -6.18 -15.42
CA ARG A 70 2.29 -5.96 -14.97
C ARG A 70 2.70 -6.99 -13.90
N LEU A 71 1.80 -7.41 -13.02
CA LEU A 71 2.03 -8.55 -12.12
C LEU A 71 2.21 -9.86 -12.89
N LEU A 72 1.39 -10.09 -13.91
CA LEU A 72 1.54 -11.24 -14.81
C LEU A 72 2.89 -11.22 -15.53
N LEU A 73 3.30 -10.05 -16.05
CA LEU A 73 4.63 -9.86 -16.65
C LEU A 73 5.74 -10.16 -15.64
N LEU A 74 5.60 -9.73 -14.38
CA LEU A 74 6.57 -10.01 -13.34
C LEU A 74 6.77 -11.53 -13.12
N LEU A 75 5.66 -12.29 -13.05
CA LEU A 75 5.71 -13.76 -12.94
C LEU A 75 6.33 -14.43 -14.17
N GLU A 76 6.02 -13.93 -15.36
CA GLU A 76 6.51 -14.50 -16.62
C GLU A 76 7.96 -14.12 -16.94
N SER A 77 8.42 -12.97 -16.45
CA SER A 77 9.80 -12.52 -16.56
C SER A 77 10.73 -13.29 -15.61
N ASN A 78 12.03 -13.22 -15.88
CA ASN A 78 13.06 -13.68 -14.94
C ASN A 78 13.38 -12.63 -13.86
N SER A 79 12.55 -11.60 -13.71
CA SER A 79 12.79 -10.56 -12.71
C SER A 79 12.54 -11.08 -11.29
N THR A 80 13.20 -10.48 -10.33
CA THR A 80 13.04 -10.76 -8.90
C THR A 80 12.66 -9.48 -8.17
N VAL A 81 12.00 -9.65 -7.03
CA VAL A 81 11.65 -8.53 -6.15
C VAL A 81 12.67 -8.47 -5.02
N SER A 82 13.21 -7.29 -4.78
CA SER A 82 14.07 -7.00 -3.64
C SER A 82 13.34 -6.01 -2.74
N TYR A 83 13.18 -6.40 -1.48
CA TYR A 83 12.64 -5.51 -0.45
C TYR A 83 13.81 -4.72 0.13
N GLN A 84 13.86 -3.43 -0.18
CA GLN A 84 14.84 -2.54 0.43
C GLN A 84 14.14 -1.76 1.54
N TYR A 85 14.51 -2.05 2.79
CA TYR A 85 14.13 -1.21 3.90
C TYR A 85 14.87 0.12 3.78
N SER A 86 14.22 1.14 3.23
CA SER A 86 14.66 2.52 3.36
C SER A 86 14.37 2.93 4.80
N SER A 87 15.41 2.96 5.63
CA SER A 87 15.33 3.62 6.94
C SER A 87 15.51 5.12 6.73
N ASP A 88 14.60 5.72 5.98
CA ASP A 88 14.48 7.17 5.94
C ASP A 88 13.83 7.55 7.26
N ARG A 89 14.69 7.90 8.22
CA ARG A 89 14.25 8.24 9.56
C ARG A 89 13.66 9.64 9.50
N SER A 90 12.33 9.76 9.46
CA SER A 90 11.69 11.07 9.45
C SER A 90 12.15 11.89 10.66
N TRP A 91 12.58 13.13 10.41
CA TRP A 91 12.97 14.10 11.44
C TRP A 91 11.83 14.40 12.43
N THR A 92 10.60 14.02 12.10
CA THR A 92 9.44 14.09 12.98
C THR A 92 9.46 13.05 14.10
N GLN A 93 10.14 11.91 13.93
CA GLN A 93 10.23 10.85 14.94
C GLN A 93 10.85 11.29 16.27
N PRO A 94 12.03 11.96 16.32
CA PRO A 94 12.58 12.43 17.59
C PRO A 94 11.69 13.52 18.24
N ALA A 95 11.03 14.37 17.45
CA ALA A 95 10.12 15.38 17.96
C ALA A 95 8.85 14.75 18.57
N ALA A 96 8.30 13.72 17.93
CA ALA A 96 7.18 12.94 18.45
C ALA A 96 7.56 12.21 19.75
N ALA A 97 8.77 11.64 19.83
CA ALA A 97 9.26 10.98 21.04
C ALA A 97 9.36 11.97 22.23
N VAL A 98 9.88 13.18 22.01
CA VAL A 98 9.96 14.22 23.05
C VAL A 98 8.57 14.63 23.54
N LEU A 99 7.61 14.83 22.64
CA LEU A 99 6.23 15.12 23.03
C LEU A 99 5.59 13.98 23.82
N LEU A 100 5.89 12.73 23.47
CA LEU A 100 5.38 11.55 24.17
C LEU A 100 5.94 11.46 25.59
N PHE A 101 7.25 11.67 25.77
CA PHE A 101 7.86 11.73 27.10
C PHE A 101 7.30 12.88 27.94
N THR A 102 7.05 14.03 27.31
CA THR A 102 6.44 15.18 27.99
C THR A 102 5.01 14.84 28.45
N CYS A 103 4.23 14.17 27.60
CA CYS A 103 2.90 13.69 27.93
C CYS A 103 2.92 12.70 29.11
N LEU A 104 3.84 11.74 29.10
CA LEU A 104 3.99 10.75 30.17
C LEU A 104 4.42 11.40 31.49
N PHE A 105 5.32 12.38 31.43
CA PHE A 105 5.78 13.14 32.60
C PHE A 105 4.63 13.96 33.23
N ILE A 106 3.78 14.59 32.42
CA ILE A 106 2.59 15.32 32.90
C ILE A 106 1.64 14.36 33.63
N VAL A 107 1.37 13.18 33.06
CA VAL A 107 0.51 12.15 33.68
C VAL A 107 1.08 11.69 35.02
N LEU A 108 2.39 11.45 35.12
CA LEU A 108 3.04 11.03 36.36
C LEU A 108 2.95 12.09 37.46
N LEU A 109 3.03 13.37 37.12
CA LEU A 109 2.98 14.47 38.09
C LEU A 109 1.57 14.81 38.56
N THR A 110 0.58 14.75 37.66
CA THR A 110 -0.80 15.21 37.96
C THR A 110 -1.77 14.07 38.27
N GLY A 111 -1.41 12.82 37.97
CA GLY A 111 -2.28 11.66 38.10
C GLY A 111 -3.41 11.66 37.07
N PHE A 112 -4.30 10.66 37.17
CA PHE A 112 -5.43 10.52 36.25
C PHE A 112 -6.60 11.43 36.69
N SER A 113 -6.62 12.66 36.22
CA SER A 113 -7.62 13.68 36.59
C SER A 113 -8.19 14.40 35.36
N TRP A 114 -9.40 14.97 35.48
CA TRP A 114 -10.05 15.71 34.39
C TRP A 114 -9.20 16.90 33.88
N HIS A 115 -8.38 17.50 34.74
CA HIS A 115 -7.47 18.59 34.36
C HIS A 115 -6.39 18.17 33.36
N LEU A 116 -6.13 16.87 33.22
CA LEU A 116 -5.20 16.30 32.23
C LEU A 116 -5.60 16.66 30.80
N PHE A 117 -6.91 16.75 30.51
CA PHE A 117 -7.41 17.15 29.19
C PHE A 117 -6.94 18.56 28.79
N LEU A 118 -6.84 19.49 29.74
CA LEU A 118 -6.36 20.85 29.44
C LEU A 118 -4.89 20.85 29.03
N TYR A 119 -4.08 19.96 29.61
CA TYR A 119 -2.67 19.79 29.23
C TYR A 119 -2.49 19.03 27.91
N PHE A 120 -3.46 18.20 27.52
CA PHE A 120 -3.42 17.44 26.27
C PHE A 120 -3.79 18.29 25.05
N ILE A 121 -4.56 19.36 25.20
CA ILE A 121 -4.88 20.29 24.08
C ILE A 121 -3.62 20.83 23.38
N PRO A 122 -2.65 21.47 24.07
CA PRO A 122 -1.46 21.99 23.41
C PRO A 122 -0.56 20.88 22.85
N VAL A 123 -0.50 19.71 23.51
CA VAL A 123 0.25 18.55 23.02
C VAL A 123 -0.39 17.99 21.74
N GLY A 124 -1.71 17.84 21.71
CA GLY A 124 -2.46 17.40 20.53
C GLY A 124 -2.33 18.37 19.35
N LEU A 125 -2.35 19.69 19.61
CA LEU A 125 -2.06 20.68 18.57
C LEU A 125 -0.62 20.56 18.03
N ALA A 126 0.37 20.32 18.90
CA ALA A 126 1.74 20.09 18.48
C ALA A 126 1.88 18.80 17.64
N THR A 127 1.16 17.74 17.99
CA THR A 127 1.10 16.49 17.21
C THR A 127 0.49 16.70 15.83
N ILE A 128 -0.60 17.48 15.74
CA ILE A 128 -1.21 17.85 14.45
C ILE A 128 -0.23 18.65 13.60
N LEU A 129 0.49 19.60 14.21
CA LEU A 129 1.49 20.39 13.51
C LEU A 129 2.63 19.50 13.00
N LEU A 130 3.10 18.53 13.80
CA LEU A 130 4.08 17.55 13.35
C LEU A 130 3.59 16.69 12.19
N LEU A 131 2.30 16.34 12.13
CA LEU A 131 1.72 15.63 10.99
C LEU A 131 1.75 16.48 9.70
N PHE A 132 1.49 17.78 9.80
CA PHE A 132 1.59 18.70 8.66
C PHE A 132 3.04 18.98 8.23
N LEU A 133 3.99 18.87 9.17
CA LEU A 133 5.43 18.99 8.91
C LEU A 133 6.09 17.64 8.59
N GLY A 134 5.33 16.54 8.66
CA GLY A 134 5.72 15.22 8.21
C GLY A 134 6.13 15.26 6.75
N GLU A 135 6.92 14.26 6.33
CA GLU A 135 7.57 14.25 5.02
C GLU A 135 6.59 14.62 3.91
N PRO A 136 7.05 15.41 2.91
CA PRO A 136 6.21 15.74 1.78
C PRO A 136 5.72 14.42 1.17
N VAL A 137 4.40 14.32 0.96
CA VAL A 137 3.79 13.19 0.24
C VAL A 137 4.69 12.88 -0.95
N PRO A 138 5.22 11.64 -1.06
CA PRO A 138 6.22 11.31 -2.06
C PRO A 138 5.74 11.83 -3.40
N GLU A 139 6.58 12.62 -4.07
CA GLU A 139 6.25 13.28 -5.33
C GLU A 139 5.85 12.19 -6.32
N VAL A 140 4.54 11.99 -6.50
CA VAL A 140 3.99 10.96 -7.39
C VAL A 140 4.47 11.33 -8.77
N ARG A 141 5.47 10.63 -9.28
CA ARG A 141 6.01 10.94 -10.60
C ARG A 141 4.88 10.66 -11.59
N PRO A 142 4.74 11.48 -12.64
CA PRO A 142 3.65 11.35 -13.60
C PRO A 142 3.64 9.98 -14.32
N PHE A 143 4.67 9.15 -14.18
CA PHE A 143 4.74 7.80 -14.74
C PHE A 143 4.59 6.69 -13.71
N ASP A 144 4.55 6.97 -12.40
CA ASP A 144 4.55 5.93 -11.36
C ASP A 144 3.38 4.96 -11.53
N HIS A 145 2.18 5.49 -11.79
CA HIS A 145 0.99 4.67 -12.05
C HIS A 145 1.10 3.78 -13.31
N ILE A 146 2.03 4.09 -14.22
CA ILE A 146 2.28 3.36 -15.48
C ILE A 146 3.39 2.32 -15.29
N VAL A 147 4.34 2.55 -14.38
CA VAL A 147 5.48 1.66 -14.17
C VAL A 147 5.30 0.69 -13.01
N THR A 148 4.51 1.03 -11.98
CA THR A 148 4.27 0.16 -10.80
C THR A 148 3.87 -1.27 -11.19
N PRO A 149 4.47 -2.32 -10.62
CA PRO A 149 5.42 -2.34 -9.50
C PRO A 149 6.88 -2.09 -9.88
N PHE A 150 7.18 -1.81 -11.15
CA PHE A 150 8.54 -1.51 -11.60
C PHE A 150 8.92 -0.07 -11.24
N HIS A 151 10.18 0.14 -10.88
CA HIS A 151 10.69 1.44 -10.46
C HIS A 151 10.89 2.40 -11.65
N SER A 152 11.16 1.87 -12.84
CA SER A 152 11.37 2.67 -14.04
C SER A 152 10.82 2.01 -15.31
N ILE A 153 10.66 2.83 -16.35
CA ILE A 153 10.30 2.35 -17.71
C ILE A 153 11.38 1.41 -18.26
N ALA A 154 12.66 1.63 -17.89
CA ALA A 154 13.76 0.77 -18.30
C ALA A 154 13.62 -0.63 -17.69
N ASP A 155 13.30 -0.72 -16.40
CA ASP A 155 13.10 -2.01 -15.70
C ASP A 155 11.90 -2.77 -16.27
N LEU A 156 10.82 -2.04 -16.56
CA LEU A 156 9.66 -2.59 -17.27
C LEU A 156 10.07 -3.14 -18.65
N GLY A 157 10.88 -2.40 -19.41
CA GLY A 157 11.40 -2.82 -20.70
C GLY A 157 12.24 -4.11 -20.61
N ILE A 158 13.13 -4.20 -19.63
CA ILE A 158 13.94 -5.41 -19.39
C ILE A 158 13.04 -6.62 -19.08
N ALA A 159 11.98 -6.43 -18.28
CA ALA A 159 11.03 -7.49 -17.99
C ALA A 159 10.30 -7.97 -19.26
N TYR A 160 9.87 -7.04 -20.13
CA TYR A 160 9.29 -7.34 -21.44
C TYR A 160 10.28 -8.07 -22.37
N ASP A 161 11.55 -7.68 -22.39
CA ASP A 161 12.55 -8.33 -23.25
C ASP A 161 12.90 -9.75 -22.76
N SER A 162 12.82 -9.97 -21.44
CA SER A 162 13.09 -11.27 -20.82
C SER A 162 11.93 -12.28 -20.94
N ALA A 163 10.72 -11.81 -21.29
CA ALA A 163 9.51 -12.62 -21.37
C ALA A 163 8.91 -12.58 -22.78
N ASN A 164 8.41 -13.70 -23.30
CA ASN A 164 7.59 -13.68 -24.53
C ASN A 164 6.15 -13.21 -24.21
N PHE A 165 6.03 -12.07 -23.53
CA PHE A 165 4.77 -11.58 -23.00
C PHE A 165 4.01 -10.76 -24.06
N VAL A 166 2.74 -11.10 -24.26
CA VAL A 166 1.84 -10.36 -25.15
C VAL A 166 0.77 -9.69 -24.31
N LYS A 167 0.78 -8.36 -24.30
CA LYS A 167 -0.20 -7.56 -23.57
C LYS A 167 -1.61 -7.82 -24.13
N GLN A 168 -2.52 -8.33 -23.29
CA GLN A 168 -3.92 -8.50 -23.71
C GLN A 168 -4.60 -7.14 -23.81
N ARG A 169 -5.49 -6.99 -24.80
CA ARG A 169 -6.25 -5.75 -24.98
C ARG A 169 -7.26 -5.58 -23.87
N TYR A 170 -7.30 -4.40 -23.26
CA TYR A 170 -8.36 -4.01 -22.33
C TYR A 170 -9.73 -4.11 -23.02
N THR A 171 -10.55 -5.05 -22.56
CA THR A 171 -11.95 -5.17 -22.96
C THR A 171 -12.76 -4.17 -22.15
N ALA A 172 -13.13 -3.06 -22.77
CA ALA A 172 -13.85 -1.99 -22.08
C ALA A 172 -15.15 -2.51 -21.42
N PRO A 173 -15.44 -2.12 -20.16
CA PRO A 173 -16.63 -2.56 -19.45
C PRO A 173 -17.90 -2.20 -20.23
N SER A 174 -18.80 -3.16 -20.38
CA SER A 174 -20.14 -2.90 -20.88
C SER A 174 -20.94 -2.11 -19.84
N LYS A 175 -21.05 -0.79 -20.02
CA LYS A 175 -21.84 0.16 -19.21
C LYS A 175 -21.56 0.14 -17.71
N TYR A 176 -20.75 1.10 -17.30
CA TYR A 176 -20.51 1.49 -15.92
C TYR A 176 -21.79 2.07 -15.26
N ARG A 177 -22.26 1.47 -14.15
CA ARG A 177 -23.20 2.12 -13.22
C ARG A 177 -22.36 2.71 -12.08
N ASN A 178 -22.00 3.99 -12.23
CA ASN A 178 -21.34 4.76 -11.19
C ASN A 178 -22.29 4.93 -9.99
N ASN A 179 -22.02 4.24 -8.89
CA ASN A 179 -22.76 4.44 -7.65
C ASN A 179 -21.83 4.27 -6.44
N SER A 180 -20.84 5.15 -6.26
CA SER A 180 -20.22 5.32 -4.93
C SER A 180 -19.40 6.60 -4.71
N PHE A 181 -19.08 7.39 -5.74
CA PHE A 181 -18.19 8.55 -5.56
C PHE A 181 -18.78 9.64 -4.63
N PHE A 182 -20.11 9.78 -4.58
CA PHE A 182 -20.77 10.84 -3.83
C PHE A 182 -20.92 10.56 -2.31
N LEU A 183 -20.91 9.29 -1.89
CA LEU A 183 -21.03 8.91 -0.47
C LEU A 183 -19.68 8.93 0.28
N ARG A 184 -18.56 8.88 -0.44
CA ARG A 184 -17.21 8.93 0.16
C ARG A 184 -16.81 10.35 0.57
N PHE A 185 -17.32 11.37 -0.12
CA PHE A 185 -17.01 12.78 0.17
C PHE A 185 -17.68 13.30 1.44
N LEU A 186 -18.95 12.95 1.69
CA LEU A 186 -19.64 13.34 2.94
C LEU A 186 -19.14 12.56 4.18
N GLY A 187 -18.62 11.34 4.00
CA GLY A 187 -18.05 10.55 5.10
C GLY A 187 -16.61 10.94 5.46
N ALA A 188 -15.82 11.43 4.49
CA ALA A 188 -14.43 11.81 4.70
C ALA A 188 -14.29 13.04 5.62
N ASP A 189 -15.09 14.09 5.43
CA ASP A 189 -14.98 15.32 6.24
C ASP A 189 -15.35 15.07 7.72
N VAL A 190 -16.36 14.24 7.97
CA VAL A 190 -16.77 13.85 9.32
C VAL A 190 -15.69 12.96 9.95
N SER A 191 -15.16 11.99 9.21
CA SER A 191 -14.05 11.14 9.66
C SER A 191 -12.81 11.96 10.02
N ILE A 192 -12.44 12.93 9.20
CA ILE A 192 -11.29 13.82 9.42
C ILE A 192 -11.49 14.64 10.71
N LEU A 193 -12.68 15.19 10.94
CA LEU A 193 -12.98 15.94 12.16
C LEU A 193 -12.91 15.02 13.40
N PHE A 194 -13.43 13.79 13.31
CA PHE A 194 -13.31 12.79 14.38
C PHE A 194 -11.85 12.41 14.64
N VAL A 195 -11.01 12.30 13.59
CA VAL A 195 -9.58 12.04 13.70
C VAL A 195 -8.87 13.19 14.42
N PHE A 196 -9.15 14.45 14.06
CA PHE A 196 -8.59 15.61 14.76
C PHE A 196 -9.04 15.71 16.21
N LEU A 197 -10.32 15.43 16.49
CA LEU A 197 -10.86 15.40 17.85
C LEU A 197 -10.24 14.27 18.67
N PHE A 198 -10.01 13.10 18.06
CA PHE A 198 -9.27 11.99 18.66
C PHE A 198 -7.80 12.35 18.95
N LEU A 199 -7.12 13.03 18.02
CA LEU A 199 -5.75 13.52 18.18
C LEU A 199 -5.59 14.50 19.35
N ILE A 200 -6.59 15.36 19.57
CA ILE A 200 -6.61 16.33 20.69
C ILE A 200 -6.93 15.65 22.02
N CYS A 201 -7.86 14.68 22.03
CA CYS A 201 -8.29 13.99 23.24
C CYS A 201 -7.35 12.85 23.67
N MET A 202 -6.63 12.24 22.73
CA MET A 202 -5.76 11.08 22.93
C MET A 202 -4.39 11.24 22.24
N PRO A 203 -3.63 12.32 22.52
CA PRO A 203 -2.32 12.55 21.91
C PRO A 203 -1.28 11.44 22.13
N PRO A 204 -1.21 10.70 23.26
CA PRO A 204 -0.18 9.68 23.42
C PRO A 204 -0.32 8.52 22.42
N PHE A 205 -1.54 8.14 22.03
CA PHE A 205 -1.74 7.08 21.04
C PHE A 205 -1.23 7.51 19.66
N ALA A 206 -1.54 8.72 19.23
CA ALA A 206 -1.07 9.26 17.95
C ALA A 206 0.45 9.42 17.92
N LEU A 207 1.07 9.85 19.03
CA LEU A 207 2.51 9.98 19.15
C LEU A 207 3.22 8.62 19.11
N ILE A 208 2.62 7.57 19.68
CA ILE A 208 3.12 6.19 19.54
C ILE A 208 3.11 5.81 18.06
N PHE A 209 1.99 5.99 17.35
CA PHE A 209 1.93 5.69 15.92
C PHE A 209 3.02 6.46 15.14
N LEU A 210 3.16 7.77 15.36
CA LEU A 210 4.18 8.59 14.71
C LEU A 210 5.63 8.17 15.02
N CYS A 211 5.88 7.55 16.18
CA CYS A 211 7.21 7.02 16.50
C CYS A 211 7.54 5.71 15.78
N PHE A 212 6.53 4.98 15.28
CA PHE A 212 6.69 3.62 14.75
C PHE A 212 6.21 3.41 13.31
N LEU A 213 5.50 4.37 12.69
CA LEU A 213 4.84 4.16 11.38
C LEU A 213 5.77 4.15 10.16
N ASP A 214 7.02 4.55 10.32
CA ASP A 214 7.85 5.03 9.22
C ASP A 214 8.90 4.00 8.77
N SER A 215 8.47 2.73 8.69
CA SER A 215 9.26 1.68 8.05
C SER A 215 8.68 1.44 6.67
N ASP A 216 8.86 2.40 5.77
CA ASP A 216 8.48 2.23 4.38
C ASP A 216 9.38 1.17 3.76
N CYS A 217 8.76 0.07 3.34
CA CYS A 217 9.44 -1.01 2.63
C CYS A 217 9.40 -0.66 1.13
N GLU A 218 10.53 -0.20 0.60
CA GLU A 218 10.64 0.11 -0.82
C GLU A 218 10.78 -1.20 -1.60
N ILE A 219 9.79 -1.51 -2.43
CA ILE A 219 9.76 -2.73 -3.24
C ILE A 219 10.45 -2.43 -4.57
N LYS A 220 11.62 -3.04 -4.79
CA LYS A 220 12.41 -2.89 -6.01
C LYS A 220 12.40 -4.16 -6.83
N VAL A 221 11.71 -4.12 -7.97
CA VAL A 221 11.85 -5.17 -8.98
C VAL A 221 13.19 -5.00 -9.69
N GLN A 222 14.03 -6.03 -9.68
CA GLN A 222 15.32 -6.06 -10.37
C GLN A 222 15.38 -7.25 -11.35
N PRO A 223 16.01 -7.10 -12.52
CA PRO A 223 16.31 -8.25 -13.37
C PRO A 223 17.27 -9.20 -12.64
N ALA A 224 17.01 -10.50 -12.69
CA ALA A 224 17.88 -11.52 -12.10
C ALA A 224 19.12 -11.79 -12.96
#